data_AF-A0A3D0PTD9-F1
#
_entry.id   AF-A0A3D0PTD9-F1
#
_cell.length_a   1.000
_cell.length_b   1.000
_cell.length_c   1.000
_cell.angle_alpha   90.00
_cell.angle_beta   90.00
_cell.angle_gamma   90.00
#
_symmetry.space_group_name_H-M   'P 1'
#
loop_
_entity.id
_entity.type
_entity.pdbx_description
1 polymer ?
#
loop_
_entity_poly.entity_id
_entity_poly.type
_entity_poly.pdbx_seq_one_letter_code
_entity_poly.pdbx_strand_id
1 'polypeptide(L)'
;IKRSFQYSGLFGQHVIILPHLDAVVAMTGGSQTFVSDEASEITEKYFAENAEGFHAKPLKPNIRALRKLKDTVAHLYAVKETIPPQPPANPLPFFHKDTAQIIAPRPVPEFAKPLDGASYQIKEGSGSIMPLTMQIMTNHFPMTIREISFAFTPGMCHICLHCGEESCMLSAGLENEPFRGNITLDGESYPVGCSAYLTKDEDGRPVLKLFISFLQTPFMRIIKFVFYQNAQKIVARFYEQPSLEDSIEVLFRMMDNSGLLQMRFYDAITQQKMQGRLLKLSLPKMHGIRIDPKGIKESSSAS
;
A
#
# COMPACT_ATOMS: atom_id res chain seq x y z
N ILE A 1 -31.25 19.25 0.78
CA ILE A 1 -31.26 17.79 0.56
C ILE A 1 -32.65 17.23 0.88
N LYS A 2 -33.61 17.28 -0.05
CA LYS A 2 -34.86 16.50 0.10
C LYS A 2 -34.71 15.28 -0.81
N ARG A 3 -34.38 14.12 -0.22
CA ARG A 3 -34.29 12.76 -0.83
C ARG A 3 -32.92 12.26 -1.34
N SER A 4 -31.78 12.83 -0.96
CA SER A 4 -30.49 12.14 -1.18
C SER A 4 -30.22 11.15 -0.05
N PHE A 5 -29.63 10.00 -0.38
CA PHE A 5 -29.31 8.94 0.57
C PHE A 5 -27.81 8.64 0.51
N GLN A 6 -27.18 8.49 1.67
CA GLN A 6 -25.80 8.07 1.78
C GLN A 6 -25.75 6.74 2.54
N TYR A 7 -25.17 5.73 1.90
CA TYR A 7 -24.80 4.47 2.53
C TYR A 7 -23.29 4.48 2.72
N SER A 8 -22.86 4.57 3.97
CA SER A 8 -21.45 4.49 4.32
C SER A 8 -21.12 3.07 4.74
N GLY A 9 -20.28 2.42 3.96
CA GLY A 9 -19.58 1.20 4.35
C GLY A 9 -18.43 1.52 5.30
N LEU A 10 -18.00 0.48 6.00
CA LEU A 10 -16.78 0.49 6.78
C LEU A 10 -15.60 0.73 5.81
N PHE A 11 -14.75 1.71 6.10
CA PHE A 11 -13.55 2.12 5.32
C PHE A 11 -13.69 3.17 4.22
N GLY A 12 -14.64 4.09 4.32
CA GLY A 12 -14.76 5.14 3.31
C GLY A 12 -15.32 4.64 1.97
N GLN A 13 -15.91 3.44 1.98
CA GLN A 13 -16.78 3.01 0.89
C GLN A 13 -18.10 3.77 1.03
N HIS A 14 -18.49 4.52 0.01
CA HIS A 14 -19.70 5.33 0.06
C HIS A 14 -20.52 5.11 -1.20
N VAL A 15 -21.83 4.90 -1.02
CA VAL A 15 -22.80 5.01 -2.10
C VAL A 15 -23.69 6.19 -1.81
N ILE A 16 -23.59 7.23 -2.63
CA ILE A 16 -24.39 8.44 -2.54
C ILE A 16 -25.38 8.43 -3.69
N ILE A 17 -26.67 8.38 -3.35
CA ILE A 17 -27.78 8.43 -4.30
C ILE A 17 -28.27 9.87 -4.40
N LEU A 18 -28.28 10.41 -5.61
CA LEU A 18 -28.64 11.79 -5.93
C LEU A 18 -29.83 11.79 -6.91
N PRO A 19 -31.07 11.58 -6.44
CA PRO A 19 -32.23 11.44 -7.34
C PRO A 19 -32.52 12.66 -8.20
N HIS A 20 -32.20 13.87 -7.70
CA HIS A 20 -32.37 15.11 -8.46
C HIS A 20 -31.45 15.19 -9.69
N LEU A 21 -30.39 14.38 -9.71
CA LEU A 21 -29.45 14.29 -10.84
C LEU A 21 -29.60 13.00 -11.65
N ASP A 22 -30.52 12.11 -11.26
CA ASP A 22 -30.59 10.74 -11.78
C ASP A 22 -29.22 10.03 -11.76
N ALA A 23 -28.51 10.17 -10.64
CA ALA A 23 -27.12 9.73 -10.50
C ALA A 23 -26.86 8.95 -9.20
N VAL A 24 -25.91 8.03 -9.28
CA VAL A 24 -25.35 7.31 -8.14
C VAL A 24 -23.83 7.46 -8.16
N VAL A 25 -23.27 7.96 -7.07
CA VAL A 25 -21.82 8.05 -6.87
C VAL A 25 -21.41 6.88 -5.98
N ALA A 26 -20.66 5.93 -6.54
CA ALA A 26 -20.10 4.80 -5.81
C ALA A 26 -18.60 5.00 -5.64
N MET A 27 -18.16 5.17 -4.39
CA MET A 27 -16.77 5.23 -4.00
C MET A 27 -16.39 3.88 -3.39
N THR A 28 -15.53 3.16 -4.09
CA THR A 28 -15.11 1.79 -3.73
C THR A 28 -13.65 1.72 -3.27
N GLY A 29 -12.93 2.85 -3.28
CA GLY A 29 -11.60 2.97 -2.72
C GLY A 29 -11.69 3.26 -1.22
N GLY A 30 -10.77 2.71 -0.43
CA GLY A 30 -10.80 2.97 1.00
C GLY A 30 -10.12 4.28 1.38
N SER A 31 -10.70 4.99 2.36
CA SER A 31 -10.08 6.16 2.97
C SER A 31 -9.30 5.76 4.22
N GLN A 32 -8.12 6.37 4.43
CA GLN A 32 -7.32 6.19 5.64
C GLN A 32 -8.02 6.75 6.89
N THR A 33 -9.01 7.63 6.74
CA THR A 33 -9.77 8.19 7.86
C THR A 33 -10.96 7.34 8.31
N PHE A 34 -11.22 6.21 7.63
CA PHE A 34 -12.18 5.12 7.92
C PHE A 34 -13.67 5.49 8.11
N VAL A 35 -14.01 6.70 8.59
CA VAL A 35 -15.35 7.14 9.01
C VAL A 35 -15.72 8.51 8.42
N SER A 36 -14.76 9.43 8.29
CA SER A 36 -14.99 10.79 7.78
C SER A 36 -14.13 11.04 6.55
N ASP A 37 -14.71 10.86 5.37
CA ASP A 37 -14.13 11.36 4.12
C ASP A 37 -14.77 12.71 3.80
N GLU A 38 -13.95 13.66 3.33
CA GLU A 38 -14.40 14.90 2.70
C GLU A 38 -15.32 14.61 1.51
N ALA A 39 -15.35 13.38 0.99
CA ALA A 39 -16.27 12.91 -0.04
C ALA A 39 -17.72 13.38 0.12
N SER A 40 -18.29 13.33 1.33
CA SER A 40 -19.67 13.79 1.55
C SER A 40 -19.77 15.31 1.40
N GLU A 41 -18.83 16.06 1.97
CA GLU A 41 -18.76 17.53 1.88
C GLU A 41 -18.47 18.00 0.44
N ILE A 42 -17.58 17.32 -0.27
CA ILE A 42 -17.27 17.54 -1.69
C ILE A 42 -18.50 17.23 -2.54
N THR A 43 -19.19 16.13 -2.24
CA THR A 43 -20.41 15.75 -2.96
C THR A 43 -21.50 16.79 -2.73
N GLU A 44 -21.71 17.23 -1.49
CA GLU A 44 -22.65 18.30 -1.19
C GLU A 44 -22.26 19.61 -1.89
N LYS A 45 -21.00 20.02 -1.80
CA LYS A 45 -20.50 21.27 -2.39
C LYS A 45 -20.69 21.35 -3.90
N TYR A 46 -20.50 20.24 -4.62
CA TYR A 46 -20.50 20.25 -6.10
C TYR A 46 -21.73 19.60 -6.73
N PHE A 47 -22.47 18.75 -6.02
CA PHE A 47 -23.60 17.98 -6.57
C PHE A 47 -24.91 18.16 -5.80
N ALA A 48 -24.97 18.95 -4.72
CA ALA A 48 -26.26 19.30 -4.10
C ALA A 48 -27.15 20.10 -5.07
N GLU A 49 -28.45 20.08 -4.84
CA GLU A 49 -29.45 20.79 -5.65
C GLU A 49 -29.18 22.29 -5.79
N ASN A 50 -28.56 22.89 -4.77
CA ASN A 50 -28.16 24.31 -4.73
C ASN A 50 -26.64 24.51 -4.91
N ALA A 51 -25.90 23.48 -5.32
CA ALA A 51 -24.46 23.57 -5.51
C ALA A 51 -24.14 24.53 -6.67
N GLU A 52 -23.24 25.49 -6.42
CA GLU A 52 -22.79 26.43 -7.46
C GLU A 52 -22.10 25.71 -8.64
N GLY A 53 -21.57 24.51 -8.43
CA GLY A 53 -20.78 23.76 -9.41
C GLY A 53 -21.58 22.91 -10.40
N PHE A 54 -22.88 22.69 -10.17
CA PHE A 54 -23.68 21.83 -11.03
C PHE A 54 -24.44 22.65 -12.09
N HIS A 55 -24.18 22.36 -13.37
CA HIS A 55 -24.78 23.06 -14.49
C HIS A 55 -25.23 22.11 -15.59
N ALA A 56 -26.43 22.33 -16.14
CA ALA A 56 -26.95 21.57 -17.28
C ALA A 56 -26.18 21.81 -18.59
N LYS A 57 -25.40 22.91 -18.66
CA LYS A 57 -24.56 23.25 -19.81
C LYS A 57 -23.09 22.97 -19.46
N PRO A 58 -22.28 22.48 -20.43
CA PRO A 58 -20.85 22.32 -20.22
C PRO A 58 -20.19 23.61 -19.73
N LEU A 59 -19.23 23.47 -18.83
CA LEU A 59 -18.38 24.57 -18.40
C LEU A 59 -17.65 25.18 -19.61
N LYS A 60 -17.46 26.50 -19.60
CA LYS A 60 -16.66 27.17 -20.63
C LYS A 60 -15.24 26.60 -20.63
N PRO A 61 -14.63 26.36 -21.81
CA PRO A 61 -13.25 25.87 -21.88
C PRO A 61 -12.28 26.77 -21.11
N ASN A 62 -11.55 26.19 -20.17
CA ASN A 62 -10.54 26.90 -19.38
C ASN A 62 -9.25 26.07 -19.34
N ILE A 63 -8.29 26.44 -20.20
CA ILE A 63 -7.01 25.73 -20.36
C ILE A 63 -6.20 25.73 -19.05
N ARG A 64 -6.26 26.82 -18.26
CA ARG A 64 -5.54 26.91 -16.98
C ARG A 64 -6.10 25.91 -15.97
N ALA A 65 -7.44 25.83 -15.87
CA ALA A 65 -8.10 24.87 -15.00
C ALA A 65 -7.81 23.43 -15.44
N LEU A 66 -7.85 23.15 -16.74
CA LEU A 66 -7.52 21.83 -17.28
C LEU A 66 -6.07 21.42 -16.96
N ARG A 67 -5.11 22.35 -17.10
CA ARG A 67 -3.71 22.09 -16.74
C ARG A 67 -3.57 21.79 -15.25
N LYS A 68 -4.20 22.58 -14.39
CA LYS A 68 -4.20 22.34 -12.94
C LYS A 68 -4.82 20.99 -12.58
N LEU A 69 -5.90 20.59 -13.25
CA LEU A 69 -6.53 19.28 -13.04
C LEU A 69 -5.59 18.14 -13.46
N LYS A 70 -5.02 18.21 -14.68
CA LYS A 70 -4.04 17.21 -15.15
C LYS A 70 -2.87 17.07 -14.19
N ASP A 71 -2.34 18.20 -13.73
CA ASP A 71 -1.25 18.25 -12.75
C ASP A 71 -1.67 17.63 -11.41
N THR A 72 -2.85 17.98 -10.89
CA THR A 72 -3.35 17.40 -9.63
C THR A 72 -3.51 15.88 -9.75
N VAL A 73 -4.15 15.39 -10.83
CA VAL A 73 -4.37 13.97 -11.08
C VAL A 73 -3.06 13.19 -11.21
N ALA A 74 -2.04 13.79 -11.83
CA ALA A 74 -0.72 13.18 -11.98
C ALA A 74 0.04 13.03 -10.65
N HIS A 75 -0.35 13.80 -9.62
CA HIS A 75 0.33 13.85 -8.33
C HIS A 75 -0.55 13.40 -7.14
N LEU A 76 -1.57 12.57 -7.40
CA LEU A 76 -2.36 11.93 -6.34
C LEU A 76 -1.60 10.73 -5.77
N TYR A 77 -1.09 10.87 -4.54
CA TYR A 77 -0.39 9.80 -3.83
C TYR A 77 -1.04 9.57 -2.47
N ALA A 78 -1.27 8.30 -2.12
CA ALA A 78 -1.91 7.93 -0.86
C ALA A 78 -1.04 8.26 0.36
N VAL A 79 0.29 8.27 0.19
CA VAL A 79 1.25 8.46 1.27
C VAL A 79 2.39 9.35 0.77
N LYS A 80 2.86 10.28 1.59
CA LYS A 80 3.90 11.25 1.20
C LYS A 80 5.21 10.55 0.85
N GLU A 81 5.52 9.46 1.54
CA GLU A 81 6.69 8.61 1.34
C GLU A 81 6.67 7.88 -0.01
N THR A 82 5.51 7.74 -0.66
CA THR A 82 5.37 7.10 -1.97
C THR A 82 5.38 8.10 -3.13
N ILE A 83 5.68 9.38 -2.88
CA ILE A 83 5.81 10.36 -3.95
C ILE A 83 7.11 10.05 -4.72
N PRO A 84 7.05 9.80 -6.04
CA PRO A 84 8.23 9.60 -6.85
C PRO A 84 9.01 10.92 -6.97
N PRO A 85 10.34 10.85 -7.15
CA PRO A 85 11.18 12.02 -7.34
C PRO A 85 10.73 12.81 -8.58
N GLN A 86 10.31 14.05 -8.34
CA GLN A 86 9.83 14.93 -9.41
C GLN A 86 10.99 15.38 -10.32
N PRO A 87 10.80 15.43 -11.65
CA PRO A 87 11.80 16.00 -12.54
C PRO A 87 12.04 17.48 -12.16
N PRO A 88 13.27 17.99 -12.34
CA PRO A 88 13.56 19.39 -12.06
C PRO A 88 12.66 20.31 -12.88
N ALA A 89 12.08 21.31 -12.24
CA ALA A 89 11.21 22.28 -12.90
C ALA A 89 12.00 23.03 -13.99
N ASN A 90 11.51 22.99 -15.22
CA ASN A 90 12.15 23.70 -16.32
C ASN A 90 11.86 25.20 -16.20
N PRO A 91 12.89 26.09 -16.28
CA PRO A 91 12.71 27.52 -16.11
C PRO A 91 11.96 28.21 -17.26
N LEU A 92 11.67 27.51 -18.38
CA LEU A 92 11.04 28.08 -19.58
C LEU A 92 9.68 27.41 -19.88
N PRO A 93 8.56 27.92 -19.33
CA PRO A 93 7.24 27.29 -19.39
C PRO A 93 6.53 27.35 -20.76
N PHE A 94 7.11 27.99 -21.78
CA PHE A 94 6.42 28.28 -23.06
C PHE A 94 6.66 27.25 -24.18
N PHE A 95 7.65 26.36 -24.05
CA PHE A 95 7.98 25.35 -25.08
C PHE A 95 7.63 23.92 -24.65
N HIS A 96 6.47 23.74 -24.00
CA HIS A 96 5.95 22.40 -23.76
C HIS A 96 5.32 21.83 -25.04
N LYS A 97 6.01 20.89 -25.69
CA LYS A 97 5.31 19.82 -26.40
C LYS A 97 4.76 18.88 -25.33
N ASP A 98 3.48 18.53 -25.44
CA ASP A 98 2.75 17.52 -24.65
C ASP A 98 3.30 16.10 -24.93
N THR A 99 4.61 15.96 -25.08
CA THR A 99 5.30 14.68 -25.03
C THR A 99 5.50 14.37 -23.56
N ALA A 100 4.70 13.44 -23.03
CA ALA A 100 5.07 12.66 -21.86
C ALA A 100 6.51 12.18 -22.10
N GLN A 101 7.49 12.86 -21.49
CA GLN A 101 8.86 12.41 -21.57
C GLN A 101 8.84 11.05 -20.89
N ILE A 102 9.04 9.99 -21.67
CA ILE A 102 9.26 8.65 -21.13
C ILE A 102 10.56 8.80 -20.33
N ILE A 103 10.42 8.99 -19.01
CA ILE A 103 11.57 9.01 -18.12
C ILE A 103 12.15 7.61 -18.25
N ALA A 104 13.38 7.53 -18.79
CA ALA A 104 14.05 6.24 -18.92
C ALA A 104 14.08 5.58 -17.53
N PRO A 105 13.74 4.27 -17.43
CA PRO A 105 13.70 3.59 -16.15
C PRO A 105 15.06 3.72 -15.48
N ARG A 106 15.07 4.20 -14.22
CA ARG A 106 16.31 4.41 -13.48
C ARG A 106 16.99 3.06 -13.24
N PRO A 107 18.32 2.99 -13.39
CA PRO A 107 19.05 1.76 -13.11
C PRO A 107 18.98 1.43 -11.62
N VAL A 108 19.12 0.14 -11.30
CA VAL A 108 19.21 -0.34 -9.92
C VAL A 108 20.50 0.24 -9.28
N PRO A 109 20.42 0.85 -8.08
CA PRO A 109 21.59 1.35 -7.39
C PRO A 109 22.67 0.28 -7.19
N GLU A 110 23.96 0.67 -7.35
CA GLU A 110 25.10 -0.26 -7.23
C GLU A 110 25.10 -1.08 -5.93
N PHE A 111 24.73 -0.45 -4.81
CA PHE A 111 24.70 -1.12 -3.51
C PHE A 111 23.61 -2.21 -3.41
N ALA A 112 22.61 -2.19 -4.29
CA ALA A 112 21.49 -3.12 -4.31
C ALA A 112 21.69 -4.24 -5.34
N LYS A 113 22.64 -4.13 -6.28
CA LYS A 113 22.95 -5.20 -7.25
C LYS A 113 23.20 -6.57 -6.63
N PRO A 114 23.89 -6.71 -5.47
CA PRO A 114 24.09 -8.04 -4.84
C PRO A 114 22.81 -8.72 -4.34
N LEU A 115 21.70 -7.97 -4.27
CA LEU A 115 20.38 -8.46 -3.88
C LEU A 115 19.63 -9.08 -5.06
N ASP A 116 20.05 -8.80 -6.30
CA ASP A 116 19.43 -9.39 -7.49
C ASP A 116 19.68 -10.91 -7.53
N GLY A 117 18.60 -11.67 -7.68
CA GLY A 117 18.60 -13.13 -7.57
C GLY A 117 18.85 -13.66 -6.16
N ALA A 118 18.84 -12.82 -5.12
CA ALA A 118 19.07 -13.27 -3.75
C ALA A 118 17.79 -13.85 -3.14
N SER A 119 17.92 -15.03 -2.53
CA SER A 119 16.84 -15.72 -1.81
C SER A 119 17.21 -15.88 -0.34
N TYR A 120 16.22 -15.79 0.55
CA TYR A 120 16.41 -15.83 1.99
C TYR A 120 15.39 -16.73 2.66
N GLN A 121 15.87 -17.71 3.42
CA GLN A 121 15.02 -18.57 4.23
C GLN A 121 14.74 -17.91 5.57
N ILE A 122 13.46 -17.79 5.93
CA ILE A 122 13.01 -17.24 7.21
C ILE A 122 13.23 -18.27 8.32
N LYS A 123 13.96 -17.88 9.36
CA LYS A 123 14.32 -18.72 10.51
C LYS A 123 13.49 -18.41 11.75
N GLU A 124 13.15 -17.15 11.94
CA GLU A 124 12.44 -16.69 13.13
C GLU A 124 11.43 -15.58 12.77
N GLY A 125 10.35 -15.54 13.53
CA GLY A 125 9.28 -14.56 13.40
C GLY A 125 8.15 -14.99 12.47
N SER A 126 7.16 -14.13 12.35
CA SER A 126 6.01 -14.29 11.46
C SER A 126 5.66 -12.94 10.83
N GLY A 127 5.02 -13.00 9.67
CA GLY A 127 4.61 -11.85 8.89
C GLY A 127 3.73 -12.32 7.72
N SER A 128 2.77 -11.49 7.35
CA SER A 128 1.85 -11.74 6.24
C SER A 128 1.79 -10.51 5.34
N ILE A 129 1.57 -10.77 4.06
CA ILE A 129 1.36 -9.73 3.05
C ILE A 129 0.10 -8.93 3.37
N MET A 130 -0.96 -9.61 3.78
CA MET A 130 -2.22 -8.95 4.11
C MET A 130 -2.10 -8.19 5.45
N PRO A 131 -2.51 -6.91 5.54
CA PRO A 131 -2.71 -6.15 6.78
C PRO A 131 -3.47 -6.96 7.84
N LEU A 132 -3.05 -6.92 9.11
CA LEU A 132 -3.68 -7.72 10.18
C LEU A 132 -5.14 -7.31 10.35
N THR A 133 -5.41 -6.00 10.33
CA THR A 133 -6.78 -5.49 10.37
C THR A 133 -7.61 -6.04 9.21
N MET A 134 -7.06 -6.07 8.00
CA MET A 134 -7.74 -6.65 6.83
C MET A 134 -8.02 -8.14 7.02
N GLN A 135 -7.05 -8.91 7.53
CA GLN A 135 -7.21 -10.35 7.80
C GLN A 135 -8.36 -10.65 8.77
N ILE A 136 -8.43 -9.89 9.87
CA ILE A 136 -9.48 -10.05 10.89
C ILE A 136 -10.87 -9.85 10.30
N MET A 137 -10.97 -8.95 9.32
CA MET A 137 -12.25 -8.51 8.79
C MET A 137 -12.80 -9.34 7.66
N THR A 138 -11.92 -9.78 6.77
CA THR A 138 -12.27 -10.74 5.73
C THR A 138 -12.30 -12.17 6.28
N ASN A 139 -11.89 -12.35 7.55
CA ASN A 139 -11.68 -13.66 8.18
C ASN A 139 -10.75 -14.55 7.31
N HIS A 140 -9.75 -13.91 6.71
CA HIS A 140 -8.77 -14.54 5.83
C HIS A 140 -7.39 -14.34 6.44
N PHE A 141 -6.74 -15.43 6.84
CA PHE A 141 -5.42 -15.41 7.48
C PHE A 141 -4.39 -16.15 6.62
N PRO A 142 -3.73 -15.45 5.66
CA PRO A 142 -2.77 -16.09 4.77
C PRO A 142 -1.62 -16.77 5.52
N MET A 143 -1.10 -17.83 4.92
CA MET A 143 0.04 -18.58 5.47
C MET A 143 1.27 -17.70 5.70
N THR A 144 2.07 -18.05 6.71
CA THR A 144 3.29 -17.30 7.05
C THR A 144 4.38 -17.47 6.00
N ILE A 145 5.06 -16.36 5.69
CA ILE A 145 6.17 -16.32 4.74
C ILE A 145 7.35 -17.17 5.25
N ARG A 146 7.83 -18.10 4.42
CA ARG A 146 8.96 -19.01 4.70
C ARG A 146 10.22 -18.67 3.92
N GLU A 147 10.08 -18.10 2.73
CA GLU A 147 11.19 -17.68 1.89
C GLU A 147 10.85 -16.37 1.18
N ILE A 148 11.88 -15.53 0.98
CA ILE A 148 11.77 -14.26 0.27
C ILE A 148 12.88 -14.21 -0.76
N SER A 149 12.50 -13.97 -2.02
CA SER A 149 13.43 -13.84 -3.14
C SER A 149 13.28 -12.50 -3.82
N PHE A 150 14.38 -11.92 -4.27
CA PHE A 150 14.43 -10.61 -4.91
C PHE A 150 15.02 -10.72 -6.31
N ALA A 151 14.42 -10.01 -7.26
CA ALA A 151 14.96 -9.81 -8.59
C ALA A 151 14.72 -8.37 -9.03
N PHE A 152 15.58 -7.85 -9.89
CA PHE A 152 15.45 -6.48 -10.38
C PHE A 152 15.50 -6.43 -11.91
N THR A 153 14.65 -5.58 -12.47
CA THR A 153 14.74 -5.15 -13.87
C THR A 153 14.81 -3.62 -13.89
N PRO A 154 15.22 -2.97 -15.00
CA PRO A 154 15.30 -1.52 -15.04
C PRO A 154 13.98 -0.86 -14.58
N GLY A 155 14.06 -0.05 -13.52
CA GLY A 155 12.89 0.64 -12.93
C GLY A 155 11.96 -0.23 -12.08
N MET A 156 12.22 -1.52 -11.87
CA MET A 156 11.31 -2.44 -11.17
C MET A 156 12.03 -3.34 -10.17
N CYS A 157 11.33 -3.68 -9.09
CA CYS A 157 11.70 -4.72 -8.14
C CYS A 157 10.63 -5.81 -8.17
N HIS A 158 11.06 -7.06 -8.30
CA HIS A 158 10.22 -8.24 -8.23
C HIS A 158 10.55 -8.99 -6.94
N ILE A 159 9.52 -9.29 -6.14
CA ILE A 159 9.67 -9.97 -4.87
C ILE A 159 8.78 -11.21 -4.91
N CYS A 160 9.37 -12.36 -4.65
CA CYS A 160 8.64 -13.60 -4.48
C CYS A 160 8.58 -13.94 -2.99
N LEU A 161 7.38 -14.12 -2.47
CA LEU A 161 7.11 -14.51 -1.09
C LEU A 161 6.52 -15.92 -1.11
N HIS A 162 7.29 -16.89 -0.61
CA HIS A 162 6.83 -18.27 -0.53
C HIS A 162 6.10 -18.49 0.80
N CYS A 163 4.82 -18.86 0.72
CA CYS A 163 3.91 -19.01 1.85
C CYS A 163 3.28 -20.41 1.80
N GLY A 164 3.79 -21.36 2.59
CA GLY A 164 3.29 -22.74 2.54
C GLY A 164 3.67 -23.42 1.22
N GLU A 165 2.69 -23.94 0.49
CA GLU A 165 2.87 -24.52 -0.86
C GLU A 165 2.68 -23.49 -1.98
N GLU A 166 2.19 -22.30 -1.65
CA GLU A 166 1.91 -21.23 -2.61
C GLU A 166 3.04 -20.20 -2.64
N SER A 167 3.17 -19.51 -3.78
CA SER A 167 4.10 -18.40 -3.94
C SER A 167 3.35 -17.17 -4.42
N CYS A 168 3.50 -16.07 -3.70
CA CYS A 168 3.01 -14.78 -4.12
C CYS A 168 4.15 -14.00 -4.79
N MET A 169 4.02 -13.76 -6.10
CA MET A 169 4.91 -12.87 -6.84
C MET A 169 4.32 -11.47 -6.88
N LEU A 170 5.11 -10.46 -6.49
CA LEU A 170 4.72 -9.07 -6.56
C LEU A 170 5.80 -8.25 -7.28
N SER A 171 5.34 -7.31 -8.11
CA SER A 171 6.20 -6.37 -8.83
C SER A 171 5.91 -4.96 -8.36
N ALA A 172 6.96 -4.19 -8.09
CA ALA A 172 6.88 -2.84 -7.56
C ALA A 172 7.78 -1.91 -8.39
N GLY A 173 7.31 -0.71 -8.71
CA GLY A 173 8.16 0.29 -9.37
C GLY A 173 9.20 0.85 -8.39
N LEU A 174 10.45 0.95 -8.84
CA LEU A 174 11.53 1.55 -8.07
C LEU A 174 11.36 3.07 -7.98
N GLU A 175 12.06 3.69 -7.03
CA GLU A 175 12.01 5.13 -6.81
C GLU A 175 10.58 5.63 -6.54
N ASN A 176 9.79 4.81 -5.83
CA ASN A 176 8.38 5.02 -5.52
C ASN A 176 7.44 5.13 -6.74
N GLU A 177 7.88 4.75 -7.93
CA GLU A 177 6.98 4.68 -9.08
C GLU A 177 5.86 3.65 -8.81
N PRO A 178 4.58 4.04 -8.90
CA PRO A 178 3.47 3.13 -8.61
C PRO A 178 3.28 2.13 -9.76
N PHE A 179 3.32 0.84 -9.43
CA PHE A 179 3.03 -0.24 -10.37
C PHE A 179 1.73 -0.96 -9.99
N ARG A 180 0.76 -1.01 -10.91
CA ARG A 180 -0.48 -1.77 -10.69
C ARG A 180 -0.26 -3.25 -11.00
N GLY A 181 -0.73 -4.11 -10.11
CA GLY A 181 -0.71 -5.55 -10.28
C GLY A 181 -1.84 -6.22 -9.53
N ASN A 182 -1.80 -7.55 -9.49
CA ASN A 182 -2.69 -8.35 -8.65
C ASN A 182 -1.83 -9.29 -7.80
N ILE A 183 -2.26 -9.54 -6.58
CA ILE A 183 -1.68 -10.54 -5.68
C ILE A 183 -2.75 -11.60 -5.42
N THR A 184 -2.39 -12.87 -5.59
CA THR A 184 -3.25 -14.00 -5.25
C THR A 184 -2.85 -14.56 -3.89
N LEU A 185 -3.80 -14.67 -2.96
CA LEU A 185 -3.62 -15.26 -1.63
C LEU A 185 -4.72 -16.30 -1.42
N ASP A 186 -4.36 -17.56 -1.20
CA ASP A 186 -5.29 -18.67 -0.93
C ASP A 186 -6.44 -18.76 -1.97
N GLY A 187 -6.12 -18.51 -3.24
CA GLY A 187 -7.06 -18.51 -4.37
C GLY A 187 -7.85 -17.21 -4.60
N GLU A 188 -7.75 -16.23 -3.71
CA GLU A 188 -8.39 -14.91 -3.86
C GLU A 188 -7.44 -13.89 -4.49
N SER A 189 -7.93 -13.12 -5.47
CA SER A 189 -7.14 -12.12 -6.19
C SER A 189 -7.44 -10.71 -5.68
N TYR A 190 -6.38 -10.02 -5.26
CA TYR A 190 -6.43 -8.67 -4.73
C TYR A 190 -5.74 -7.70 -5.70
N PRO A 191 -6.44 -6.70 -6.26
CA PRO A 191 -5.79 -5.65 -7.04
C PRO A 191 -4.96 -4.75 -6.14
N VAL A 192 -3.70 -4.56 -6.49
CA VAL A 192 -2.73 -3.83 -5.69
C VAL A 192 -1.98 -2.78 -6.50
N GLY A 193 -1.61 -1.68 -5.83
CA GLY A 193 -0.60 -0.74 -6.28
C GLY A 193 0.67 -0.95 -5.45
N CYS A 194 1.77 -1.30 -6.10
CA CYS A 194 3.04 -1.59 -5.45
C CYS A 194 4.11 -0.58 -5.86
N SER A 195 4.83 -0.04 -4.89
CA SER A 195 6.02 0.78 -5.14
C SER A 195 7.13 0.43 -4.17
N ALA A 196 8.36 0.71 -4.56
CA ALA A 196 9.55 0.33 -3.83
C ALA A 196 10.58 1.45 -3.82
N TYR A 197 11.32 1.54 -2.70
CA TYR A 197 12.40 2.50 -2.53
C TYR A 197 13.63 1.81 -1.94
N LEU A 198 14.75 1.92 -2.66
CA LEU A 198 16.05 1.42 -2.23
C LEU A 198 16.82 2.55 -1.55
N THR A 199 17.33 2.27 -0.36
CA THR A 199 18.07 3.27 0.44
C THR A 199 19.08 2.59 1.36
N LYS A 200 19.71 3.37 2.23
CA LYS A 200 20.54 2.86 3.32
C LYS A 200 20.00 3.32 4.66
N ASP A 201 20.18 2.52 5.71
CA ASP A 201 19.94 2.99 7.08
C ASP A 201 21.11 3.84 7.61
N GLU A 202 21.00 4.29 8.86
CA GLU A 202 22.01 5.11 9.55
C GLU A 202 23.38 4.42 9.65
N ASP A 203 23.40 3.09 9.64
CA ASP A 203 24.60 2.26 9.67
C ASP A 203 25.15 1.97 8.25
N GLY A 204 24.57 2.56 7.21
CA GLY A 204 24.95 2.36 5.81
C GLY A 204 24.49 1.03 5.21
N ARG A 205 23.62 0.27 5.89
CA ARG A 205 23.14 -1.04 5.44
C ARG A 205 22.08 -0.88 4.36
N PRO A 206 22.07 -1.70 3.29
CA PRO A 206 21.02 -1.65 2.28
C PRO A 206 19.63 -1.90 2.89
N VAL A 207 18.67 -1.10 2.45
CA VAL A 207 17.26 -1.20 2.83
C VAL A 207 16.39 -1.14 1.58
N LEU A 208 15.47 -2.08 1.45
CA LEU A 208 14.37 -2.03 0.49
C LEU A 208 13.08 -1.78 1.26
N LYS A 209 12.42 -0.65 1.00
CA LYS A 209 11.07 -0.37 1.48
C LYS A 209 10.10 -0.73 0.37
N LEU A 210 9.12 -1.57 0.70
CA LEU A 210 8.04 -1.98 -0.19
C LEU A 210 6.72 -1.42 0.36
N PHE A 211 5.93 -0.80 -0.51
CA PHE A 211 4.57 -0.36 -0.25
C PHE A 211 3.62 -1.17 -1.11
N ILE A 212 2.55 -1.68 -0.50
CA ILE A 212 1.50 -2.46 -1.17
C ILE A 212 0.16 -1.85 -0.77
N SER A 213 -0.45 -1.08 -1.65
CA SER A 213 -1.80 -0.53 -1.47
C SER A 213 -2.83 -1.49 -2.04
N PHE A 214 -3.77 -1.96 -1.21
CA PHE A 214 -4.87 -2.81 -1.64
C PHE A 214 -5.98 -1.93 -2.22
N LEU A 215 -6.12 -1.88 -3.55
CA LEU A 215 -6.85 -0.80 -4.24
C LEU A 215 -8.37 -0.77 -3.97
N GLN A 216 -8.92 -1.85 -3.44
CA GLN A 216 -10.34 -1.98 -3.08
C GLN A 216 -10.60 -1.78 -1.59
N THR A 217 -9.55 -1.55 -0.80
CA THR A 217 -9.63 -1.38 0.66
C THR A 217 -8.84 -0.12 1.06
N PRO A 218 -8.91 0.35 2.31
CA PRO A 218 -8.10 1.50 2.74
C PRO A 218 -6.70 1.08 3.14
N PHE A 219 -6.42 -0.22 3.08
CA PHE A 219 -5.27 -0.80 3.74
C PHE A 219 -4.05 -0.76 2.83
N MET A 220 -2.93 -0.42 3.44
CA MET A 220 -1.62 -0.53 2.84
C MET A 220 -0.73 -1.37 3.75
N ARG A 221 -0.02 -2.32 3.15
CA ARG A 221 1.08 -3.03 3.81
C ARG A 221 2.39 -2.34 3.45
N ILE A 222 3.22 -2.06 4.47
CA ILE A 222 4.58 -1.58 4.28
C ILE A 222 5.53 -2.65 4.80
N ILE A 223 6.50 -3.07 3.99
CA ILE A 223 7.53 -4.02 4.41
C ILE A 223 8.90 -3.38 4.22
N LYS A 224 9.65 -3.26 5.31
CA LYS A 224 11.04 -2.78 5.30
C LYS A 224 11.98 -3.97 5.43
N PHE A 225 12.67 -4.29 4.36
CA PHE A 225 13.76 -5.27 4.34
C PHE A 225 15.08 -4.57 4.64
N VAL A 226 15.76 -4.99 5.70
CA VAL A 226 17.10 -4.51 6.09
C VAL A 226 18.09 -5.65 5.88
N PHE A 227 19.08 -5.42 5.02
CA PHE A 227 20.09 -6.41 4.65
C PHE A 227 21.38 -6.14 5.43
N TYR A 228 21.88 -7.13 6.16
CA TYR A 228 23.06 -6.97 7.03
C TYR A 228 24.03 -8.14 6.86
N GLN A 229 25.26 -7.97 7.36
CA GLN A 229 26.36 -8.92 7.14
C GLN A 229 26.59 -9.18 5.64
N ASN A 230 26.81 -8.12 4.86
CA ASN A 230 27.01 -8.20 3.40
C ASN A 230 25.88 -8.96 2.67
N ALA A 231 24.63 -8.65 3.02
CA ALA A 231 23.44 -9.28 2.48
C ALA A 231 23.34 -10.80 2.74
N GLN A 232 24.06 -11.35 3.72
CA GLN A 232 23.90 -12.75 4.15
C GLN A 232 22.70 -12.95 5.07
N LYS A 233 22.19 -11.88 5.67
CA LYS A 233 21.00 -11.94 6.52
C LYS A 233 20.04 -10.80 6.21
N ILE A 234 18.76 -11.08 6.45
CA ILE A 234 17.69 -10.10 6.33
C ILE A 234 16.88 -9.98 7.61
N VAL A 235 16.40 -8.77 7.85
CA VAL A 235 15.28 -8.51 8.75
C VAL A 235 14.17 -7.86 7.94
N ALA A 236 12.99 -8.48 7.91
CA ALA A 236 11.77 -7.87 7.39
C ALA A 236 10.97 -7.29 8.56
N ARG A 237 10.59 -6.01 8.48
CA ARG A 237 9.69 -5.35 9.44
C ARG A 237 8.41 -4.96 8.73
N PHE A 238 7.28 -5.33 9.32
CA PHE A 238 5.95 -5.13 8.75
C PHE A 238 5.27 -3.98 9.49
N TYR A 239 4.66 -3.10 8.71
CA TYR A 239 3.81 -2.02 9.18
C TYR A 239 2.52 -2.04 8.36
N GLU A 240 1.45 -1.45 8.88
CA GLU A 240 0.22 -1.24 8.13
C GLU A 240 -0.26 0.18 8.28
N GLN A 241 -0.95 0.63 7.23
CA GLN A 241 -1.68 1.88 7.24
C GLN A 241 -3.15 1.61 6.85
N PRO A 242 -4.11 2.06 7.66
CA PRO A 242 -3.87 2.60 9.00
C PRO A 242 -3.28 1.56 9.96
N SER A 243 -2.85 2.02 11.12
CA SER A 243 -2.36 1.12 12.16
C SER A 243 -3.48 0.25 12.73
N LEU A 244 -3.10 -0.80 13.45
CA LEU A 244 -4.07 -1.63 14.18
C LEU A 244 -4.81 -0.80 15.23
N GLU A 245 -4.09 0.09 15.91
CA GLU A 245 -4.63 0.98 16.93
C GLU A 245 -5.68 1.93 16.36
N ASP A 246 -5.38 2.61 15.24
CA ASP A 246 -6.33 3.50 14.55
C ASP A 246 -7.57 2.72 14.08
N SER A 247 -7.36 1.51 13.58
CA SER A 247 -8.45 0.64 13.11
C SER A 247 -9.38 0.23 14.26
N ILE A 248 -8.80 -0.14 15.41
CA ILE A 248 -9.54 -0.48 16.64
C ILE A 248 -10.31 0.73 17.17
N GLU A 249 -9.67 1.91 17.21
CA GLU A 249 -10.33 3.14 17.65
C GLU A 249 -11.57 3.42 16.83
N VAL A 250 -11.44 3.35 15.50
CA VAL A 250 -12.56 3.56 14.60
C VAL A 250 -13.68 2.53 14.82
N LEU A 251 -13.34 1.24 14.92
CA LEU A 251 -14.33 0.20 15.19
C LEU A 251 -15.10 0.49 16.49
N PHE A 252 -14.42 0.91 17.55
CA PHE A 252 -15.09 1.28 18.79
C PHE A 252 -15.97 2.50 18.65
N ARG A 253 -15.52 3.56 17.96
CA ARG A 253 -16.34 4.75 17.71
C ARG A 253 -17.63 4.42 16.96
N MET A 254 -17.60 3.44 16.04
CA MET A 254 -18.82 3.01 15.34
C MET A 254 -19.78 2.23 16.24
N MET A 255 -19.26 1.39 17.15
CA MET A 255 -20.09 0.55 18.02
C MET A 255 -20.60 1.30 19.27
N ASP A 256 -19.80 2.22 19.79
CA ASP A 256 -20.05 2.92 21.04
C ASP A 256 -19.45 4.34 21.02
N ASN A 257 -20.32 5.32 20.80
CA ASN A 257 -19.95 6.73 20.86
C ASN A 257 -19.59 7.20 22.28
N SER A 258 -19.84 6.40 23.33
CA SER A 258 -19.53 6.78 24.73
C SER A 258 -18.09 6.45 25.14
N GLY A 259 -17.36 5.66 24.35
CA GLY A 259 -15.99 5.23 24.64
C GLY A 259 -15.85 4.17 25.75
N LEU A 260 -16.97 3.69 26.31
CA LEU A 260 -16.99 2.69 27.38
C LEU A 260 -16.43 1.35 26.92
N LEU A 261 -16.76 0.91 25.70
CA LEU A 261 -16.21 -0.32 25.12
C LEU A 261 -14.69 -0.25 24.93
N GLN A 262 -14.18 0.89 24.47
CA GLN A 262 -12.75 1.11 24.29
C GLN A 262 -12.01 1.03 25.63
N MET A 263 -12.53 1.69 26.67
CA MET A 263 -11.97 1.62 28.02
C MET A 263 -11.92 0.18 28.54
N ARG A 264 -13.03 -0.56 28.45
CA ARG A 264 -13.10 -1.96 28.89
C ARG A 264 -12.13 -2.87 28.15
N PHE A 265 -11.92 -2.63 26.85
CA PHE A 265 -10.97 -3.39 26.04
C PHE A 265 -9.53 -3.17 26.52
N TYR A 266 -9.13 -1.92 26.75
CA TYR A 266 -7.79 -1.61 27.26
C TYR A 266 -7.57 -2.11 28.70
N ASP A 267 -8.60 -2.03 29.55
CA ASP A 267 -8.57 -2.62 30.89
C ASP A 267 -8.35 -4.13 30.82
N ALA A 268 -9.07 -4.84 29.94
CA ALA A 268 -8.93 -6.28 29.75
C ALA A 268 -7.53 -6.66 29.22
N ILE A 269 -7.00 -5.92 28.24
CA ILE A 269 -5.63 -6.13 27.73
C ILE A 269 -4.60 -5.97 28.86
N THR A 270 -4.77 -4.97 29.70
CA THR A 270 -3.86 -4.66 30.80
C THR A 270 -3.95 -5.73 31.88
N GLN A 271 -5.16 -6.13 32.28
CA GLN A 271 -5.39 -7.21 33.25
C GLN A 271 -4.78 -8.54 32.79
N GLN A 272 -4.91 -8.88 31.50
CA GLN A 272 -4.37 -10.12 30.93
C GLN A 272 -2.89 -10.01 30.55
N LYS A 273 -2.21 -8.88 30.78
CA LYS A 273 -0.82 -8.62 30.38
C LYS A 273 -0.56 -8.89 28.88
N MET A 274 -1.55 -8.60 28.04
CA MET A 274 -1.52 -8.92 26.60
C MET A 274 -0.88 -7.82 25.75
N GLN A 275 -0.53 -6.66 26.32
CA GLN A 275 0.05 -5.52 25.60
C GLN A 275 1.26 -5.91 24.74
N GLY A 276 2.22 -6.65 25.32
CA GLY A 276 3.42 -7.08 24.59
C GLY A 276 3.14 -8.08 23.46
N ARG A 277 2.05 -8.85 23.55
CA ARG A 277 1.62 -9.74 22.46
C ARG A 277 0.94 -8.97 21.35
N LEU A 278 0.08 -8.01 21.70
CA LEU A 278 -0.59 -7.14 20.73
C LEU A 278 0.42 -6.34 19.90
N LEU A 279 1.43 -5.76 20.54
CA LEU A 279 2.52 -5.05 19.85
C LEU A 279 3.31 -5.95 18.89
N LYS A 280 3.55 -7.21 19.26
CA LYS A 280 4.22 -8.16 18.37
C LYS A 280 3.37 -8.55 17.16
N LEU A 281 2.05 -8.54 17.31
CA LEU A 281 1.11 -8.81 16.22
C LEU A 281 0.94 -7.59 15.30
N SER A 282 0.91 -6.38 15.85
CA SER A 282 0.77 -5.13 15.07
C SER A 282 2.05 -4.74 14.33
N LEU A 283 3.22 -5.09 14.88
CA LEU A 283 4.54 -4.84 14.26
C LEU A 283 5.33 -6.15 14.07
N PRO A 284 4.87 -7.04 13.17
CA PRO A 284 5.56 -8.29 12.92
C PRO A 284 6.98 -8.06 12.42
N LYS A 285 7.87 -8.99 12.77
CA LYS A 285 9.26 -8.98 12.34
C LYS A 285 9.69 -10.39 12.00
N MET A 286 10.43 -10.53 10.91
CA MET A 286 11.01 -11.80 10.48
C MET A 286 12.51 -11.67 10.29
N HIS A 287 13.23 -12.74 10.61
CA HIS A 287 14.66 -12.87 10.43
C HIS A 287 14.94 -13.99 9.44
N GLY A 288 15.74 -13.71 8.41
CA GLY A 288 16.11 -14.66 7.39
C GLY A 288 17.61 -14.73 7.13
N ILE A 289 18.05 -15.86 6.59
CA ILE A 289 19.44 -16.12 6.19
C ILE A 289 19.45 -16.41 4.69
N ARG A 290 20.44 -15.89 3.97
CA ARG A 290 20.58 -16.09 2.54
C ARG A 290 20.72 -17.57 2.23
N ILE A 291 20.01 -18.02 1.20
CA ILE A 291 20.18 -19.34 0.62
C ILE A 291 21.29 -19.18 -0.40
N ASP A 292 22.43 -19.81 -0.16
CA ASP A 292 23.45 -19.90 -1.19
C ASP A 292 22.86 -20.70 -2.35
N PRO A 293 22.99 -20.22 -3.61
CA PRO A 293 22.62 -21.04 -4.75
C PRO A 293 23.47 -22.30 -4.66
N LYS A 294 22.83 -23.43 -4.29
CA LYS A 294 23.50 -24.73 -4.27
C LYS A 294 24.17 -24.86 -5.63
N GLY A 295 25.50 -24.97 -5.62
CA GLY A 295 26.26 -25.29 -6.81
C GLY A 295 25.62 -26.53 -7.43
N ILE A 296 25.08 -26.36 -8.64
CA ILE A 296 24.84 -27.47 -9.55
C ILE A 296 26.24 -28.00 -9.87
N LYS A 297 26.79 -28.82 -8.98
CA LYS A 297 27.95 -29.65 -9.27
C LYS A 297 27.43 -30.82 -10.08
N GLU A 298 27.75 -30.79 -11.36
CA GLU A 298 28.01 -31.91 -12.26
C GLU A 298 27.74 -33.30 -11.66
N SER A 299 26.62 -33.90 -12.06
CA SER A 299 26.48 -35.35 -12.08
C SER A 299 25.93 -35.77 -13.44
N SER A 300 26.73 -35.54 -14.49
CA SER A 300 26.56 -36.20 -15.79
C SER A 300 27.94 -36.57 -16.33
N SER A 301 28.68 -37.37 -15.57
CA SER A 301 29.80 -38.16 -16.09
C SER A 301 30.12 -39.29 -15.11
N ALA A 302 29.47 -40.44 -15.28
CA ALA A 302 30.07 -41.75 -15.01
C ALA A 302 29.13 -42.86 -15.49
N SER A 303 29.64 -43.62 -16.47
CA SER A 303 29.28 -44.98 -16.92
C SER A 303 27.89 -45.23 -17.49
#